data_AF-A0A319C277-F1
#
_entry.id   AF-A0A319C277-F1
#
_cell.length_a   1.000
_cell.length_b   1.000
_cell.length_c   1.000
_cell.angle_alpha   90.00
_cell.angle_beta   90.00
_cell.angle_gamma   90.00
#
_symmetry.space_group_name_H-M   'P 1'
#
loop_
_entity.id
_entity.type
_entity.pdbx_description
1 polymer ?
#
loop_
_entity_poly.entity_id
_entity_poly.type
_entity_poly.pdbx_seq_one_letter_code
_entity_poly.pdbx_strand_id
1 'polypeptide(L)' 'MSAPNSGRQSPPPESQTGAQQQSPPSQGQTGQTYETRPGQVSQEQSENTKSSLESNPKHPLEDIEAANEK' A
#
# COMPACT_ATOMS: atom_id res chain seq x y z
N MET A 1 -0.31 -21.04 48.52
CA MET A 1 0.08 -19.61 48.44
C MET A 1 0.04 -19.20 46.98
N SER A 2 -0.71 -18.15 46.64
CA SER A 2 -0.90 -17.69 45.25
C SER A 2 0.28 -16.83 44.79
N ALA A 3 0.61 -16.86 43.50
CA ALA A 3 1.74 -16.11 42.94
C ALA A 3 1.54 -14.58 43.12
N PRO A 4 2.57 -13.83 43.57
CA PRO A 4 2.44 -12.40 43.90
C PRO A 4 2.22 -11.48 42.69
N ASN A 5 2.38 -11.99 41.46
CA ASN A 5 2.06 -11.28 40.22
C ASN A 5 1.37 -12.25 39.25
N SER A 6 0.18 -12.71 39.60
CA SER A 6 -0.73 -13.35 38.64
C SER A 6 -0.83 -12.41 37.42
N GLY A 7 -0.48 -12.93 36.23
CA GLY A 7 -0.48 -12.15 34.99
C GLY A 7 -1.78 -11.37 34.81
N ARG A 8 -1.71 -10.21 34.14
CA ARG A 8 -2.84 -9.28 33.93
C ARG A 8 -4.09 -10.06 33.54
N GLN A 9 -4.98 -10.28 34.51
CA GLN A 9 -6.25 -10.93 34.26
C GLN A 9 -7.11 -9.88 33.54
N SER A 10 -7.44 -10.14 32.27
CA SER A 10 -8.31 -9.24 31.50
C SER A 10 -9.64 -9.09 32.26
N PRO A 11 -10.20 -7.87 32.31
CA PRO A 11 -11.50 -7.66 32.95
C PRO A 11 -12.56 -8.57 32.29
N PRO A 12 -13.60 -8.99 33.03
CA PRO A 12 -14.69 -9.78 32.45
C PRO A 12 -15.31 -9.02 31.27
N PRO A 13 -15.83 -9.73 30.25
CA PRO A 13 -16.25 -9.13 28.97
C PRO A 13 -17.32 -8.06 29.15
N GLU A 14 -18.16 -8.15 30.17
CA GLU A 14 -19.20 -7.16 30.48
C GLU A 14 -18.61 -5.84 31.00
N SER A 15 -17.41 -5.89 31.59
CA SER A 15 -16.66 -4.73 32.10
C SER A 15 -15.63 -4.21 31.09
N GLN A 16 -15.50 -4.88 29.94
CA GLN A 16 -14.63 -4.44 28.87
C GLN A 16 -15.28 -3.23 28.18
N THR A 17 -14.72 -2.05 28.42
CA THR A 17 -15.27 -0.81 27.83
C THR A 17 -15.18 -0.90 26.30
N GLY A 18 -16.33 -0.71 25.63
CA GLY A 18 -16.46 -0.72 24.18
C GLY A 18 -15.60 0.33 23.45
N ALA A 19 -14.92 1.19 24.20
CA ALA A 19 -13.87 2.07 23.69
C ALA A 19 -12.79 1.28 22.92
N GLN A 20 -12.51 0.00 23.24
CA GLN A 20 -11.61 -0.82 22.38
C GLN A 20 -12.30 -1.51 21.20
N GLN A 21 -13.63 -1.66 21.22
CA GLN A 21 -14.37 -2.27 20.11
C GLN A 21 -14.76 -1.25 19.04
N GLN A 22 -14.97 0.02 19.42
CA GLN A 22 -15.39 1.10 18.52
C GLN A 22 -14.34 2.17 18.27
N SER A 23 -13.22 2.18 19.01
CA SER A 23 -12.10 2.99 18.55
C SER A 23 -11.59 2.38 17.26
N PRO A 24 -11.45 3.16 16.17
CA PRO A 24 -10.61 2.70 15.08
C PRO A 24 -9.26 2.30 15.68
N PRO A 25 -8.60 1.23 15.18
CA PRO A 25 -7.22 0.97 15.56
C PRO A 25 -6.48 2.30 15.48
N SER A 26 -5.71 2.63 16.53
CA SER A 26 -4.91 3.84 16.62
C SER A 26 -4.47 4.23 15.22
N GLN A 27 -4.74 5.48 14.79
CA GLN A 27 -4.25 6.02 13.52
C GLN A 27 -2.72 5.96 13.57
N GLY A 28 -2.21 4.76 13.33
CA GLY A 28 -0.86 4.39 13.64
C GLY A 28 -0.05 4.95 12.53
N GLN A 29 0.70 6.01 12.80
CA GLN A 29 1.82 6.49 12.01
C GLN A 29 1.68 6.47 10.47
N THR A 30 0.49 6.47 9.90
CA THR A 30 0.26 6.85 8.51
C THR A 30 0.16 8.37 8.46
N GLY A 31 1.15 9.04 9.08
CA GLY A 31 1.42 10.42 8.79
C GLY A 31 2.03 10.43 7.39
N GLN A 32 1.25 10.93 6.42
CA GLN A 32 1.58 11.01 5.00
C GLN A 32 1.59 9.61 4.34
N THR A 33 0.90 9.28 3.25
CA THR A 33 0.82 9.99 1.95
C THR A 33 -0.30 9.39 1.08
N TYR A 34 -1.45 9.00 1.63
CA TYR A 34 -2.63 8.70 0.80
C TYR A 34 -3.60 9.88 0.82
N GLU A 35 -3.07 11.08 0.58
CA GLU A 35 -3.90 12.13 0.01
C GLU A 35 -4.35 11.61 -1.36
N THR A 36 -5.62 11.29 -1.52
CA THR A 36 -6.24 11.26 -2.84
C THR A 36 -6.16 12.67 -3.40
N ARG A 37 -5.00 12.99 -3.97
CA ARG A 37 -4.68 14.31 -4.51
C ARG A 37 -5.59 14.56 -5.72
N PRO A 38 -6.18 15.76 -5.88
CA PRO A 38 -7.08 16.05 -6.99
C PRO A 38 -6.41 15.73 -8.33
N GLY A 39 -7.18 15.18 -9.27
CA GLY A 39 -6.71 14.43 -10.45
C GLY A 39 -5.66 15.11 -11.34
N GLN A 40 -5.45 16.42 -11.22
CA GLN A 40 -4.42 17.16 -11.95
C GLN A 40 -3.00 16.70 -11.59
N VAL A 41 -2.68 16.52 -10.31
CA VAL A 41 -1.32 16.08 -9.91
C VAL A 41 -1.09 14.60 -10.24
N SER A 42 -2.15 13.79 -10.23
CA SER A 42 -2.08 12.39 -10.67
C SER A 42 -1.79 12.28 -12.17
N GLN A 43 -2.39 13.16 -12.99
CA GLN A 43 -2.11 13.23 -14.42
C GLN A 43 -0.67 13.64 -14.70
N GLU A 44 -0.19 14.72 -14.07
CA GLU A 44 1.19 15.18 -14.22
C GLU A 44 2.21 14.11 -13.80
N GLN A 45 1.96 13.38 -12.71
CA GLN A 45 2.84 12.28 -12.28
C GLN A 45 2.80 11.09 -13.25
N SER A 46 1.63 10.79 -13.82
CA SER A 46 1.47 9.76 -14.84
C SER A 46 2.23 10.10 -16.12
N GLU A 47 2.15 11.35 -16.59
CA GLU A 47 2.88 11.83 -17.77
C GLU A 47 4.39 11.85 -17.57
N ASN A 48 4.87 12.26 -16.39
CA ASN A 48 6.28 12.20 -16.03
C ASN A 48 6.79 10.75 -15.96
N THR A 49 5.98 9.84 -15.42
CA THR A 49 6.37 8.41 -15.38
C THR A 49 6.43 7.84 -16.79
N LYS A 50 5.43 8.13 -17.63
CA LYS A 50 5.36 7.66 -19.02
C LYS A 50 6.52 8.17 -19.87
N SER A 51 6.92 9.43 -19.71
CA SER A 51 8.05 10.02 -20.44
C SER A 51 9.42 9.50 -19.98
N SER A 52 9.52 8.97 -18.77
CA SER A 52 10.72 8.33 -18.25
C SER A 52 10.88 6.85 -18.64
N LEU A 53 9.88 6.25 -19.29
CA LEU A 53 9.95 4.87 -19.75
C LEU A 53 10.50 4.82 -21.18
N GLU A 54 11.63 4.12 -21.36
CA GLU A 54 12.18 3.83 -22.67
C GLU A 54 11.51 2.60 -23.29
N SER A 55 11.51 2.52 -24.62
CA SER A 55 11.00 1.34 -25.32
C SER A 55 11.87 0.12 -25.03
N ASN A 56 11.25 -1.05 -24.95
CA ASN A 56 11.97 -2.31 -24.80
C ASN A 56 12.96 -2.51 -25.96
N PRO A 57 14.10 -3.18 -25.72
CA PRO A 57 15.03 -3.54 -26.78
C PRO A 57 14.33 -4.31 -27.91
N LYS A 58 14.79 -4.10 -29.15
CA LYS A 58 14.26 -4.77 -30.33
C LYS A 58 14.38 -6.28 -30.19
N HIS A 59 13.31 -7.03 -30.50
CA HIS A 59 13.38 -8.48 -30.47
C HIS A 59 14.08 -9.02 -31.74
N PRO A 60 14.99 -10.00 -31.65
CA PRO A 60 15.74 -10.50 -32.80
C PRO A 60 14.88 -11.14 -33.90
N LEU A 61 13.68 -11.64 -33.58
CA LEU A 61 12.76 -12.17 -34.60
C LEU A 61 12.21 -11.09 -35.53
N GLU A 62 12.12 -9.83 -35.08
CA GLU A 62 11.59 -8.74 -35.91
C GLU A 62 12.47 -8.45 -37.13
N ASP A 63 13.80 -8.62 -37.00
CA ASP A 63 14.72 -8.47 -38.13
C ASP A 63 14.59 -9.63 -39.13
N ILE A 64 14.31 -10.83 -38.63
CA ILE A 64 14.11 -12.04 -39.44
C ILE A 64 12.80 -11.93 -40.22
N GLU A 65 11.73 -11.48 -39.58
CA GLU A 65 10.43 -11.27 -40.22
C GLU A 65 10.49 -10.15 -41.27
N ALA A 66 11.09 -9.00 -40.94
CA ALA A 66 11.26 -7.89 -41.90
C ALA A 66 12.15 -8.26 -43.11
N ALA A 67 13.08 -9.20 -42.94
CA ALA A 67 13.88 -9.73 -44.04
C ALA A 67 13.13 -10.77 -44.89
N ASN A 68 12.18 -11.50 -44.30
CA ASN A 68 11.35 -12.49 -45.01
C ASN A 68 10.14 -11.87 -45.73
N GLU A 69 9.70 -10.68 -45.31
CA GLU A 69 8.59 -9.93 -45.93
C GLU A 69 9.04 -9.09 -47.14
N LYS A 70 10.34 -9.14 -47.50
CA LYS A 70 10.95 -8.40 -48.60
C LYS A 70 11.26 -9.29 -49.81
#